data_AF-A0A821T2H1-F1
#
_entry.id   AF-A0A821T2H1-F1
#
_cell.length_a   1.000
_cell.length_b   1.000
_cell.length_c   1.000
_cell.angle_alpha   90.00
_cell.angle_beta   90.00
_cell.angle_gamma   90.00
#
_symmetry.space_group_name_H-M   'P 1'
#
loop_
_entity.id
_entity.type
_entity.pdbx_description
1 polymer ?
#
loop_
_entity_poly.entity_id
_entity_poly.type
_entity_poly.pdbx_seq_one_letter_code
_entity_poly.pdbx_strand_id
1 'polypeptide(L)' 'MFEQALDLFERVNLVKSDAMYTMAFNACGKLGNDRAIKIGNKLLDELTDNRKSSTA' A
#
# COMPACT_ATOMS: atom_id res chain seq x y z
N MET A 1 -12.49 -9.87 -9.86
CA MET A 1 -11.37 -10.73 -9.42
C MET A 1 -10.26 -9.97 -8.67
N PHE A 2 -10.05 -8.68 -8.91
CA PHE A 2 -9.02 -7.91 -8.18
C PHE A 2 -9.46 -7.33 -6.82
N GLU A 3 -10.77 -7.25 -6.57
CA GLU A 3 -11.30 -6.71 -5.30
C GLU A 3 -10.94 -7.57 -4.09
N GLN A 4 -10.87 -8.90 -4.24
CA GLN A 4 -10.43 -9.80 -3.18
C GLN A 4 -8.95 -9.60 -2.82
N ALA A 5 -8.12 -9.19 -3.78
CA ALA A 5 -6.71 -8.88 -3.53
C ALA A 5 -6.59 -7.57 -2.73
N LEU A 6 -7.44 -6.57 -3.01
CA LEU A 6 -7.51 -5.34 -2.22
C LEU A 6 -7.98 -5.61 -0.79
N ASP A 7 -8.98 -6.48 -0.58
CA ASP A 7 -9.39 -6.91 0.75
C ASP A 7 -8.26 -7.63 1.51
N LEU A 8 -7.42 -8.39 0.78
CA LEU A 8 -6.24 -9.02 1.37
C LEU A 8 -5.21 -7.94 1.79
N PHE A 9 -4.97 -6.92 0.98
CA PHE A 9 -4.07 -5.81 1.34
C PHE A 9 -4.56 -5.02 2.56
N GLU A 10 -5.87 -4.88 2.75
CA GLU A 10 -6.43 -4.23 3.94
C GLU A 10 -6.39 -5.10 5.19
N ARG A 11 -6.42 -6.44 5.04
CA ARG A 11 -6.45 -7.39 6.16
C ARG A 11 -5.07 -7.90 6.57
N VAL A 12 -4.13 -7.95 5.64
CA VAL A 12 -2.77 -8.43 5.91
C VAL A 12 -1.97 -7.24 6.43
N ASN A 13 -1.41 -7.38 7.62
CA ASN A 13 -0.44 -6.43 8.13
C ASN A 13 0.84 -6.59 7.28
N LEU A 14 0.90 -5.86 6.17
CA LEU A 14 2.04 -5.92 5.25
C LEU A 14 3.29 -5.58 6.05
N VAL A 15 4.30 -6.44 5.96
CA VAL A 15 5.63 -6.14 6.49
C VAL A 15 6.04 -4.80 5.91
N LYS A 16 6.32 -3.83 6.79
CA LYS A 16 6.64 -2.44 6.44
C LYS A 16 8.00 -2.33 5.77
N SER A 17 8.10 -2.89 4.57
CA SER A 17 9.27 -2.85 3.72
C SER A 17 8.94 -2.00 2.50
N ASP A 18 9.85 -1.09 2.14
CA ASP A 18 9.75 -0.26 0.94
C ASP A 18 9.37 -1.08 -0.30
N ALA A 19 9.89 -2.31 -0.42
CA ALA A 19 9.58 -3.22 -1.52
C ALA A 19 8.11 -3.68 -1.53
N MET A 20 7.55 -4.01 -0.36
CA MET A 20 6.14 -4.43 -0.24
C MET A 20 5.20 -3.27 -0.52
N TYR A 21 5.51 -2.08 0.00
CA TYR A 21 4.74 -0.86 -0.28
C TYR A 21 4.77 -0.51 -1.77
N THR A 22 5.93 -0.60 -2.42
CA THR A 22 6.08 -0.34 -3.86
C THR A 22 5.29 -1.35 -4.70
N MET A 23 5.32 -2.64 -4.35
CA MET A 23 4.56 -3.67 -5.05
C MET A 23 3.05 -3.47 -4.89
N ALA A 24 2.58 -3.18 -3.67
CA ALA A 24 1.17 -2.90 -3.41
C ALA A 24 0.69 -1.64 -4.14
N PHE A 25 1.50 -0.57 -4.15
CA PHE A 25 1.20 0.66 -4.88
C PHE A 25 1.11 0.45 -6.40
N ASN A 26 2.07 -0.28 -6.98
CA ASN A 26 2.05 -0.60 -8.41
C ASN A 26 0.86 -1.49 -8.79
N ALA A 27 0.50 -2.46 -7.93
CA ALA A 27 -0.71 -3.27 -8.12
C ALA A 27 -1.98 -2.40 -8.08
N CYS A 28 -2.05 -1.45 -7.15
CA CYS A 28 -3.15 -0.50 -7.04
C CYS A 28 -3.25 0.43 -8.26
N GLY A 29 -2.13 0.90 -8.80
CA GLY A 29 -2.07 1.71 -10.01
C GLY A 29 -2.55 0.97 -11.25
N LYS A 30 -2.22 -0.32 -11.39
CA LYS A 30 -2.69 -1.18 -12.48
C LYS A 30 -4.18 -1.48 -12.45
N LEU A 31 -4.79 -1.34 -11.27
CA LEU A 31 -6.21 -1.57 -11.04
C LEU A 31 -7.10 -0.43 -11.54
N GLY A 32 -6.59 0.80 -11.56
CA GLY A 32 -7.27 1.98 -12.11
C GLY A 32 -8.60 2.36 -11.43
N ASN A 33 -8.96 1.71 -10.33
CA ASN A 33 -10.19 1.96 -9.58
C ASN A 33 -9.91 2.93 -8.41
N ASP A 34 -10.83 3.86 -8.16
CA ASP A 34 -10.82 4.80 -7.04
C ASP A 34 -10.44 4.15 -5.69
N ARG A 35 -10.96 2.95 -5.42
CA ARG A 35 -10.65 2.22 -4.18
C ARG A 35 -9.16 1.84 -4.10
N ALA A 36 -8.59 1.37 -5.21
CA ALA A 36 -7.18 1.00 -5.28
C ALA A 36 -6.28 2.24 -5.11
N ILE A 37 -6.66 3.37 -5.72
CA ILE A 37 -5.94 4.64 -5.57
C ILE A 37 -5.93 5.10 -4.10
N LYS A 38 -7.07 5.03 -3.41
CA LYS A 38 -7.15 5.35 -1.97
C LYS A 38 -6.27 4.45 -1.11
N ILE A 39 -6.27 3.14 -1.37
CA ILE A 39 -5.43 2.18 -0.64
C ILE A 39 -3.94 2.46 -0.91
N GLY A 40 -3.57 2.68 -2.17
CA GLY A 40 -2.20 3.04 -2.56
C GLY A 40 -1.71 4.32 -1.87
N ASN A 41 -2.53 5.38 -1.83
CA ASN A 41 -2.16 6.63 -1.16
C ASN A 41 -1.98 6.44 0.35
N LYS A 42 -2.84 5.66 1.01
CA LYS A 42 -2.72 5.36 2.44
C LYS A 42 -1.44 4.59 2.75
N LEU A 43 -1.12 3.61 1.91
CA LEU A 43 0.14 2.85 1.97
C LEU A 43 1.37 3.76 1.78
N LEU A 44 1.29 4.76 0.90
CA LEU A 44 2.38 5.73 0.66
C LEU A 44 2.59 6.68 1.86
N ASP A 45 1.51 7.07 2.52
CA ASP A 45 1.52 7.90 3.73
C ASP A 45 2.20 7.16 4.89
N GLU A 46 1.80 5.90 5.13
CA GLU A 46 2.45 5.04 6.14
C GLU A 46 3.94 4.80 5.88
N LEU A 47 4.33 4.67 4.61
CA LEU A 47 5.74 4.54 4.23
C LEU A 47 6.54 5.81 4.55
N THR A 48 5.94 6.98 4.30
CA THR A 48 6.55 8.28 4.55
C THR A 48 6.70 8.54 6.05
N ASP A 49 5.72 8.13 6.84
CA ASP A 49 5.77 8.21 8.30
C ASP A 49 6.83 7.26 8.90
N ASN A 50 6.94 6.03 8.39
CA ASN A 50 7.98 5.08 8.80
C ASN A 50 9.40 5.58 8.47
N ARG A 51 9.61 6.18 7.29
CA ARG A 51 10.90 6.78 6.96
C ARG A 51 11.27 7.96 7.86
N LYS A 52 10.30 8.75 8.33
CA LYS A 52 10.55 9.78 9.33
C LYS A 52 10.91 9.19 10.70
N SER A 53 10.29 8.09 11.10
CA SER A 53 10.57 7.44 12.39
C SER A 53 11.95 6.77 12.48
N SER A 54 12.58 6.38 11.36
CA SER A 54 13.92 5.77 11.36
C SER A 54 15.08 6.78 11.38
N THR A 55 14.80 8.09 11.47
CA THR A 55 15.81 9.17 11.56
C THR A 55 15.74 9.90 12.91
N ALA A 56 15.55 9.15 14.00
CA ALA A 56 15.58 9.66 15.38
C ALA A 56 16.55 8.84 16.22
#